data_AF-A0A517R9C4-F1
#
_entry.id   AF-A0A517R9C4-F1
#
_cell.length_a   1.000
_cell.length_b   1.000
_cell.length_c   1.000
_cell.angle_alpha   90.00
_cell.angle_beta   90.00
_cell.angle_gamma   90.00
#
_symmetry.space_group_name_H-M   'P 1'
#
loop_
_entity.id
_entity.type
_entity.pdbx_description
1 polymer ?
#
loop_
_entity_poly.entity_id
_entity_poly.type
_entity_poly.pdbx_seq_one_letter_code
_entity_poly.pdbx_strand_id
1 'polypeptide(L)'
;MHYSLIRKRLISVFALLLLLQTAQGLQAQEAQQQTHKAPLAKLELKSGDSIVFLGDSITHQCLYTQYVEDFFYTRYPKMRLKFHNSGVGGAKAWDALARFDRDVAAYKPKYVTVLLGMNDGQYQPFNETIFQTYYKDMQELIAKIKGIGAQPILMTPTMFDARAARMGKRKRDPAAVELYNSVLAYYGTWLREVAAESGFGFVDMYSPLNNITLTARQKDPSFTIIKDAIHPDPPGQVVMAYALLSDMNVQRQVSRINISQTAKGKPTATAKGGTLSDLQYTDDGVSFTWLADSLPWVVPQEAQLGAELTKLGHRMSQESLSIHGLPAGRYVLSIDGNVVGQYANTALARHIELQSNAKTPQYQQAMKVALLNKERNDGPVKNKRNSWRAFQQFARIKRELDAQGDQKDKTQVARLDRLEKQLENQEKTIQESEAADLALEDKIFKINQPVARKYVLKKVVARKKK
;
A
#
# COMPACT_ATOMS: atom_id res chain seq x y z
N MET A 1 -73.04 31.98 -29.34
CA MET A 1 -71.59 32.28 -29.50
C MET A 1 -70.73 32.08 -28.22
N HIS A 2 -71.21 31.44 -27.14
CA HIS A 2 -70.44 31.30 -25.89
C HIS A 2 -69.77 29.94 -25.62
N TYR A 3 -70.13 28.87 -26.34
CA TYR A 3 -69.53 27.54 -26.12
C TYR A 3 -68.16 27.32 -26.79
N SER A 4 -67.80 28.14 -27.80
CA SER A 4 -66.54 27.99 -28.55
C SER A 4 -65.32 28.52 -27.79
N LEU A 5 -65.48 29.58 -27.01
CA LEU A 5 -64.39 30.21 -26.24
C LEU A 5 -63.95 29.38 -25.03
N ILE A 6 -64.88 28.66 -24.39
CA ILE A 6 -64.60 27.81 -23.23
C ILE A 6 -63.80 26.57 -23.64
N ARG A 7 -64.14 25.93 -24.77
CA ARG A 7 -63.37 24.79 -25.31
C ARG A 7 -61.94 25.17 -25.68
N LYS A 8 -61.72 26.33 -26.30
CA LYS A 8 -60.37 26.79 -26.65
C LYS A 8 -59.52 27.04 -25.40
N ARG A 9 -60.07 27.67 -24.35
CA ARG A 9 -59.34 27.89 -23.09
C ARG A 9 -59.03 26.59 -22.34
N LEU A 10 -59.95 25.62 -22.30
CA LEU A 10 -59.70 24.32 -21.66
C LEU A 10 -58.64 23.49 -22.40
N ILE A 11 -58.63 23.50 -23.74
CA ILE A 11 -57.60 22.81 -24.53
C ILE A 11 -56.23 23.48 -24.35
N SER A 12 -56.18 24.81 -24.27
CA SER A 12 -54.94 25.55 -24.01
C SER A 12 -54.39 25.28 -22.60
N VAL A 13 -55.25 25.18 -21.59
CA VAL A 13 -54.83 24.84 -20.21
C VAL A 13 -54.36 23.39 -20.11
N PHE A 14 -55.04 22.45 -20.77
CA PHE A 14 -54.60 21.04 -20.82
C PHE A 14 -53.28 20.87 -21.58
N ALA A 15 -53.08 21.58 -22.69
CA ALA A 15 -51.82 21.55 -23.44
C ALA A 15 -50.67 22.18 -22.63
N LEU A 16 -50.93 23.25 -21.88
CA LEU A 16 -49.95 23.88 -21.00
C LEU A 16 -49.58 22.97 -19.83
N LEU A 17 -50.55 22.27 -19.22
CA LEU A 17 -50.33 21.29 -18.16
C LEU A 17 -49.57 20.05 -18.65
N LEU A 18 -49.84 19.56 -19.87
CA LEU A 18 -49.06 18.48 -20.48
C LEU A 18 -47.62 18.93 -20.77
N LEU A 19 -47.42 20.15 -21.29
CA LEU A 19 -46.10 20.74 -21.53
C LEU A 19 -45.29 20.92 -20.23
N LEU A 20 -45.94 21.37 -19.15
CA LEU A 20 -45.35 21.49 -17.81
C LEU A 20 -44.97 20.13 -17.21
N GLN A 21 -45.79 19.08 -17.41
CA GLN A 21 -45.47 17.72 -16.98
C GLN A 21 -44.32 17.11 -17.80
N THR A 22 -44.24 17.37 -19.11
CA THR A 22 -43.11 16.92 -19.93
C THR A 22 -41.80 17.65 -19.60
N ALA A 23 -41.86 18.94 -19.26
CA ALA A 23 -40.69 19.72 -18.87
C ALA A 23 -40.13 19.28 -17.50
N GLN A 24 -41.01 18.95 -16.54
CA GLN A 24 -40.59 18.37 -15.26
C GLN A 24 -40.05 16.94 -15.41
N GLY A 25 -40.61 16.14 -16.32
CA GLY A 25 -40.09 14.80 -16.64
C GLY A 25 -38.69 14.83 -17.28
N LEU A 26 -38.43 15.78 -18.17
CA LEU A 26 -37.12 15.98 -18.80
C LEU A 26 -36.07 16.52 -17.81
N GLN A 27 -36.42 17.49 -16.95
CA GLN A 27 -35.50 17.98 -15.91
C GLN A 27 -35.24 16.97 -14.79
N ALA A 28 -36.20 16.11 -14.44
CA ALA A 28 -35.99 15.04 -13.47
C ALA A 28 -35.15 13.88 -14.03
N GLN A 29 -35.10 13.71 -15.35
CA GLN A 29 -34.28 12.71 -16.03
C GLN A 29 -32.87 13.25 -16.38
N GLU A 30 -32.70 14.57 -16.43
CA GLU A 30 -31.41 15.27 -16.41
C GLU A 30 -30.80 15.41 -15.01
N ALA A 31 -31.45 14.87 -13.96
CA ALA A 31 -30.83 14.69 -12.65
C ALA A 31 -29.63 13.73 -12.78
N GLN A 32 -28.46 14.33 -13.06
CA GLN A 32 -27.14 13.74 -13.16
C GLN A 32 -27.13 12.36 -13.83
N GLN A 33 -26.97 12.36 -15.15
CA GLN A 33 -26.25 11.27 -15.80
C GLN A 33 -24.81 11.31 -15.27
N GLN A 34 -24.61 10.78 -14.07
CA GLN A 34 -23.34 10.73 -13.38
C GLN A 34 -22.48 9.80 -14.22
N THR A 35 -21.65 10.37 -15.08
CA THR A 35 -20.76 9.62 -15.96
C THR A 35 -19.86 8.79 -15.05
N HIS A 36 -20.17 7.50 -14.87
CA HIS A 36 -19.38 6.59 -14.06
C HIS A 36 -17.98 6.52 -14.67
N LYS A 37 -17.00 7.08 -13.97
CA LYS A 37 -15.60 6.99 -14.38
C LYS A 37 -15.09 5.59 -14.05
N ALA A 38 -14.34 4.99 -14.97
CA ALA A 38 -13.64 3.75 -14.67
C ALA A 38 -12.73 3.96 -13.43
N PRO A 39 -12.78 3.07 -12.43
CA PRO A 39 -11.89 3.14 -11.27
C PRO A 39 -10.42 3.17 -11.68
N LEU A 40 -9.59 3.83 -10.86
CA LEU A 40 -8.15 3.86 -11.08
C LEU A 40 -7.59 2.43 -10.98
N ALA A 41 -7.28 1.83 -12.12
CA ALA A 41 -6.86 0.43 -12.21
C ALA A 41 -5.35 0.21 -11.99
N LYS A 42 -4.53 1.27 -12.07
CA LYS A 42 -3.07 1.19 -11.89
C LYS A 42 -2.46 2.52 -11.48
N LEU A 43 -1.29 2.47 -10.83
CA LEU A 43 -0.46 3.66 -10.64
C LEU A 43 0.33 3.95 -11.91
N GLU A 44 0.21 5.16 -12.43
CA GLU A 44 1.09 5.66 -13.48
C GLU A 44 2.07 6.62 -12.82
N LEU A 45 3.35 6.27 -12.75
CA LEU A 45 4.35 7.00 -11.99
C LEU A 45 5.58 7.30 -12.84
N LYS A 46 6.17 8.47 -12.62
CA LYS A 46 7.48 8.85 -13.16
C LYS A 46 8.33 9.48 -12.05
N SER A 47 9.64 9.58 -12.30
CA SER A 47 10.55 10.21 -11.36
C SER A 47 10.08 11.64 -11.01
N GLY A 48 10.11 11.98 -9.73
CA GLY A 48 9.62 13.25 -9.19
C GLY A 48 8.15 13.23 -8.75
N ASP A 49 7.35 12.24 -9.18
CA ASP A 49 5.96 12.10 -8.70
C ASP A 49 5.94 11.80 -7.20
N SER A 50 4.88 12.26 -6.53
CA SER A 50 4.70 12.19 -5.07
C SER A 50 3.53 11.30 -4.69
N ILE A 51 3.72 10.47 -3.65
CA ILE A 51 2.67 9.66 -3.02
C ILE A 51 2.63 10.01 -1.53
N VAL A 52 1.47 10.46 -1.07
CA VAL A 52 1.21 10.69 0.36
C VAL A 52 0.39 9.53 0.92
N PHE A 53 0.86 8.94 2.01
CA PHE A 53 0.13 7.93 2.78
C PHE A 53 -0.61 8.59 3.95
N LEU A 54 -1.85 9.02 3.74
CA LEU A 54 -2.66 9.66 4.78
C LEU A 54 -3.34 8.61 5.66
N GLY A 55 -3.19 8.74 6.98
CA GLY A 55 -3.92 7.87 7.89
C GLY A 55 -3.74 8.16 9.37
N ASP A 56 -4.00 7.15 10.17
CA ASP A 56 -3.98 7.20 11.63
C ASP A 56 -2.72 6.54 12.25
N SER A 57 -2.85 5.94 13.44
CA SER A 57 -1.77 5.24 14.13
C SER A 57 -1.20 4.07 13.34
N ILE A 58 -1.99 3.39 12.52
CA ILE A 58 -1.51 2.26 11.72
C ILE A 58 -0.54 2.73 10.64
N THR A 59 -0.84 3.87 10.02
CA THR A 59 0.07 4.52 9.08
C THR A 59 1.26 5.15 9.80
N HIS A 60 1.06 5.72 10.98
CA HIS A 60 2.13 6.28 11.82
C HIS A 60 3.21 5.24 12.21
N GLN A 61 2.91 3.94 12.18
CA GLN A 61 3.92 2.90 12.43
C GLN A 61 5.07 2.91 11.40
N CYS A 62 4.89 3.53 10.23
CA CYS A 62 5.86 3.60 9.14
C CYS A 62 6.28 2.24 8.57
N LEU A 63 5.44 1.20 8.73
CA LEU A 63 5.78 -0.17 8.31
C LEU A 63 5.26 -0.49 6.90
N TYR A 64 3.95 -0.53 6.66
CA TYR A 64 3.46 -0.83 5.30
C TYR A 64 3.94 0.20 4.28
N THR A 65 4.08 1.46 4.69
CA THR A 65 4.62 2.53 3.84
C THR A 65 6.08 2.25 3.47
N GLN A 66 6.91 1.84 4.44
CA GLN A 66 8.28 1.40 4.19
C GLN A 66 8.33 0.22 3.22
N TYR A 67 7.50 -0.80 3.41
CA TYR A 67 7.55 -1.98 2.54
C TYR A 67 7.09 -1.68 1.10
N VAL A 68 6.19 -0.72 0.92
CA VAL A 68 5.81 -0.17 -0.40
C VAL A 68 6.99 0.56 -1.02
N GLU A 69 7.69 1.41 -0.27
CA GLU A 69 8.92 2.07 -0.72
C GLU A 69 10.00 1.05 -1.11
N ASP A 70 10.22 0.01 -0.31
CA ASP A 70 11.17 -1.08 -0.59
C ASP A 70 10.89 -1.73 -1.94
N PHE A 71 9.60 -1.94 -2.27
CA PHE A 71 9.20 -2.44 -3.59
C PHE A 71 9.61 -1.47 -4.69
N PHE A 72 9.37 -0.16 -4.55
CA PHE A 72 9.72 0.80 -5.60
C PHE A 72 11.25 0.96 -5.75
N TYR A 73 12.00 1.00 -4.64
CA TYR A 73 13.45 1.09 -4.68
C TYR A 73 14.11 -0.13 -5.35
N THR A 74 13.53 -1.32 -5.19
CA THR A 74 14.04 -2.54 -5.79
C THR A 74 13.52 -2.78 -7.20
N ARG A 75 12.24 -2.51 -7.46
CA ARG A 75 11.59 -2.77 -8.76
C ARG A 75 11.89 -1.72 -9.81
N TYR A 76 12.03 -0.45 -9.41
CA TYR A 76 12.27 0.66 -10.31
C TYR A 76 13.48 1.48 -9.84
N PRO A 77 14.69 0.89 -9.86
CA PRO A 77 15.87 1.49 -9.23
C PRO A 77 16.31 2.82 -9.85
N LYS A 78 15.78 3.19 -11.02
CA LYS A 78 16.03 4.46 -11.72
C LYS A 78 14.93 5.51 -11.51
N MET A 79 13.82 5.16 -10.85
CA MET A 79 12.69 6.06 -10.63
C MET A 79 12.73 6.61 -9.19
N ARG A 80 13.10 7.88 -9.04
CA ARG A 80 13.09 8.59 -7.75
C ARG A 80 11.71 9.16 -7.48
N LEU A 81 10.89 8.46 -6.71
CA LEU A 81 9.58 8.92 -6.24
C LEU A 81 9.72 9.66 -4.91
N LYS A 82 8.79 10.56 -4.62
CA LYS A 82 8.71 11.23 -3.31
C LYS A 82 7.64 10.57 -2.47
N PHE A 83 8.04 9.91 -1.38
CA PHE A 83 7.11 9.30 -0.45
C PHE A 83 6.94 10.15 0.80
N HIS A 84 5.69 10.34 1.21
CA HIS A 84 5.40 11.06 2.43
C HIS A 84 4.38 10.28 3.26
N ASN A 85 4.83 9.70 4.37
CA ASN A 85 3.91 9.18 5.37
C ASN A 85 3.17 10.37 6.02
N SER A 86 1.84 10.32 6.12
CA SER A 86 0.95 11.32 6.73
C SER A 86 0.05 10.68 7.80
N GLY A 87 0.61 9.69 8.52
CA GLY A 87 -0.04 9.01 9.65
C GLY A 87 0.16 9.74 10.98
N VAL A 88 -0.93 9.97 11.73
CA VAL A 88 -0.86 10.52 13.09
C VAL A 88 -1.68 9.69 14.06
N GLY A 89 -1.13 9.46 15.25
CA GLY A 89 -1.65 8.47 16.19
C GLY A 89 -3.03 8.85 16.70
N GLY A 90 -3.99 7.94 16.59
CA GLY A 90 -5.37 8.16 17.04
C GLY A 90 -6.15 9.17 16.20
N ALA A 91 -5.66 9.53 15.00
CA ALA A 91 -6.37 10.44 14.10
C ALA A 91 -7.70 9.84 13.63
N LYS A 92 -8.71 10.70 13.53
CA LYS A 92 -9.96 10.54 12.78
C LYS A 92 -9.87 11.36 11.48
N ALA A 93 -10.87 11.24 10.61
CA ALA A 93 -10.97 12.02 9.37
C ALA A 93 -10.91 13.53 9.60
N TRP A 94 -11.60 14.04 10.62
CA TRP A 94 -11.45 15.44 11.05
C TRP A 94 -10.00 15.84 11.37
N ASP A 95 -9.24 15.00 12.07
CA ASP A 95 -7.86 15.34 12.43
C ASP A 95 -6.96 15.44 11.20
N ALA A 96 -7.24 14.62 10.18
CA ALA A 96 -6.57 14.70 8.88
C ALA A 96 -6.93 16.00 8.13
N LEU A 97 -8.20 16.41 8.16
CA LEU A 97 -8.64 17.70 7.59
C LEU A 97 -7.91 18.88 8.22
N ALA A 98 -7.81 18.90 9.55
CA ALA A 98 -7.18 19.99 10.30
C ALA A 98 -5.71 20.22 9.93
N ARG A 99 -4.99 19.17 9.50
CA ARG A 99 -3.58 19.24 9.08
C ARG A 99 -3.37 19.14 7.56
N PHE A 100 -4.44 19.07 6.77
CA PHE A 100 -4.36 18.71 5.34
C PHE A 100 -3.41 19.61 4.54
N ASP A 101 -3.53 20.93 4.70
CA ASP A 101 -2.78 21.86 3.86
C ASP A 101 -1.26 21.75 4.11
N ARG A 102 -0.86 21.53 5.37
CA ARG A 102 0.56 21.45 5.77
C ARG A 102 1.15 20.05 5.68
N ASP A 103 0.35 19.00 5.86
CA ASP A 103 0.83 17.61 5.98
C ASP A 103 0.40 16.69 4.83
N VAL A 104 -0.32 17.23 3.84
CA VAL A 104 -0.71 16.54 2.61
C VAL A 104 -0.46 17.44 1.40
N ALA A 105 -1.14 18.59 1.32
CA ALA A 105 -1.07 19.45 0.14
C ALA A 105 0.32 20.02 -0.12
N ALA A 106 1.05 20.41 0.93
CA ALA A 106 2.43 20.92 0.84
C ALA A 106 3.39 19.96 0.11
N TYR A 107 3.12 18.64 0.15
CA TYR A 107 3.91 17.60 -0.49
C TYR A 107 3.54 17.34 -1.96
N LYS A 108 2.61 18.12 -2.51
CA LYS A 108 2.17 18.12 -3.92
C LYS A 108 1.94 16.68 -4.46
N PRO A 109 1.12 15.86 -3.79
CA PRO A 109 0.92 14.47 -4.18
C PRO A 109 0.29 14.35 -5.55
N LYS A 110 0.73 13.34 -6.30
CA LYS A 110 -0.02 12.81 -7.44
C LYS A 110 -1.11 11.87 -6.95
N TYR A 111 -0.78 11.03 -5.97
CA TYR A 111 -1.71 10.10 -5.33
C TYR A 111 -1.71 10.29 -3.82
N VAL A 112 -2.89 10.21 -3.21
CA VAL A 112 -3.06 10.20 -1.76
C VAL A 112 -3.79 8.92 -1.39
N THR A 113 -3.12 8.02 -0.67
CA THR A 113 -3.80 6.88 -0.06
C THR A 113 -4.47 7.32 1.23
N VAL A 114 -5.69 6.86 1.52
CA VAL A 114 -6.44 7.26 2.72
C VAL A 114 -6.82 6.02 3.53
N LEU A 115 -6.13 5.81 4.66
CA LEU A 115 -6.38 4.74 5.62
C LEU A 115 -6.86 5.34 6.95
N LEU A 116 -8.18 5.48 7.09
CA LEU A 116 -8.89 6.04 8.25
C LEU A 116 -10.16 5.23 8.52
N GLY A 117 -10.74 5.35 9.70
CA GLY A 117 -11.95 4.62 10.12
C GLY A 117 -11.80 3.87 11.45
N MET A 118 -10.60 3.40 11.78
CA MET A 118 -10.31 2.65 13.01
C MET A 118 -10.51 3.47 14.29
N ASN A 119 -10.32 4.79 14.25
CA ASN A 119 -10.64 5.65 15.40
C ASN A 119 -11.98 6.36 15.23
N ASP A 120 -12.45 6.52 14.00
CA ASP A 120 -13.68 7.22 13.65
C ASP A 120 -14.92 6.52 14.21
N GLY A 121 -14.96 5.18 14.12
CA GLY A 121 -16.01 4.36 14.75
C GLY A 121 -15.94 4.29 16.29
N GLN A 122 -14.95 4.95 16.91
CA GLN A 122 -14.79 5.14 18.35
C GLN A 122 -14.76 3.87 19.21
N TYR A 123 -14.47 2.70 18.61
CA TYR A 123 -14.53 1.41 19.28
C TYR A 123 -15.90 1.17 19.93
N GLN A 124 -16.99 1.45 19.20
CA GLN A 124 -18.36 1.23 19.64
C GLN A 124 -19.11 0.35 18.63
N PRO A 125 -20.23 -0.29 19.03
CA PRO A 125 -21.19 -0.83 18.06
C PRO A 125 -21.61 0.23 17.03
N PHE A 126 -22.13 -0.22 15.89
CA PHE A 126 -22.55 0.72 14.84
C PHE A 126 -23.49 1.79 15.41
N ASN A 127 -23.17 3.03 15.12
CA ASN A 127 -23.93 4.20 15.53
C ASN A 127 -24.01 5.16 14.35
N GLU A 128 -25.24 5.48 13.95
CA GLU A 128 -25.52 6.29 12.77
C GLU A 128 -24.89 7.68 12.89
N THR A 129 -25.01 8.35 14.03
CA THR A 129 -24.44 9.69 14.25
C THR A 129 -22.91 9.69 14.12
N ILE A 130 -22.25 8.65 14.65
CA ILE A 130 -20.80 8.48 14.52
C ILE A 130 -20.42 8.25 13.05
N PHE A 131 -21.15 7.38 12.34
CA PHE A 131 -20.93 7.15 10.92
C PHE A 131 -21.15 8.40 10.07
N GLN A 132 -22.20 9.18 10.33
CA GLN A 132 -22.46 10.43 9.60
C GLN A 132 -21.36 11.48 9.79
N THR A 133 -20.71 11.49 10.96
CA THR A 133 -19.52 12.32 11.19
C THR A 133 -18.36 11.85 10.30
N TYR A 134 -18.07 10.54 10.29
CA TYR A 134 -17.04 9.96 9.43
C TYR A 134 -17.32 10.20 7.95
N TYR A 135 -18.56 9.98 7.51
CA TYR A 135 -19.03 10.20 6.15
C TYR A 135 -18.74 11.63 5.68
N LYS A 136 -19.19 12.62 6.46
CA LYS A 136 -19.01 14.04 6.13
C LYS A 136 -17.53 14.41 6.05
N ASP A 137 -16.75 14.04 7.08
CA ASP A 137 -15.34 14.40 7.15
C ASP A 137 -14.54 13.72 6.01
N MET A 138 -14.85 12.47 5.68
CA MET A 138 -14.21 11.77 4.55
C MET A 138 -14.60 12.36 3.20
N GLN A 139 -15.85 12.77 2.99
CA GLN A 139 -16.24 13.46 1.76
C GLN A 139 -15.51 14.79 1.60
N GLU A 140 -15.40 15.59 2.65
CA GLU A 140 -14.63 16.83 2.64
C GLU A 140 -13.15 16.56 2.36
N LEU A 141 -12.58 15.52 2.98
CA LEU A 141 -11.19 15.15 2.78
C LEU A 141 -10.91 14.73 1.34
N ILE A 142 -11.78 13.91 0.75
CA ILE A 142 -11.73 13.52 -0.66
C ILE A 142 -11.84 14.75 -1.56
N ALA A 143 -12.73 15.69 -1.25
CA ALA A 143 -12.86 16.93 -1.99
C ALA A 143 -11.58 17.77 -1.94
N LYS A 144 -10.93 17.90 -0.77
CA LYS A 144 -9.64 18.61 -0.65
C LYS A 144 -8.51 17.92 -1.44
N ILE A 145 -8.43 16.59 -1.42
CA ILE A 145 -7.46 15.82 -2.22
C ILE A 145 -7.64 16.11 -3.72
N LYS A 146 -8.88 16.08 -4.21
CA LYS A 146 -9.17 16.42 -5.61
C LYS A 146 -8.90 17.88 -5.92
N GLY A 147 -9.20 18.79 -4.99
CA GLY A 147 -9.01 20.23 -5.14
C GLY A 147 -7.55 20.63 -5.38
N ILE A 148 -6.60 19.85 -4.87
CA ILE A 148 -5.16 20.02 -5.13
C ILE A 148 -4.67 19.28 -6.38
N GLY A 149 -5.57 18.66 -7.16
CA GLY A 149 -5.25 17.92 -8.38
C GLY A 149 -4.72 16.49 -8.15
N ALA A 150 -4.76 15.99 -6.91
CA ALA A 150 -4.30 14.65 -6.59
C ALA A 150 -5.43 13.61 -6.77
N GLN A 151 -5.05 12.36 -7.03
CA GLN A 151 -5.99 11.24 -7.16
C GLN A 151 -6.11 10.50 -5.82
N PRO A 152 -7.33 10.41 -5.22
CA PRO A 152 -7.56 9.62 -4.03
C PRO A 152 -7.44 8.11 -4.31
N ILE A 153 -6.85 7.39 -3.36
CA ILE A 153 -6.87 5.92 -3.27
C ILE A 153 -7.45 5.57 -1.90
N LEU A 154 -8.73 5.17 -1.88
CA LEU A 154 -9.45 4.86 -0.65
C LEU A 154 -9.08 3.46 -0.18
N MET A 155 -8.75 3.32 1.10
CA MET A 155 -8.41 2.03 1.71
C MET A 155 -9.47 1.68 2.73
N THR A 156 -9.97 0.45 2.73
CA THR A 156 -10.80 0.00 3.85
C THR A 156 -10.02 0.15 5.15
N PRO A 157 -10.67 0.42 6.30
CA PRO A 157 -10.01 0.24 7.59
C PRO A 157 -9.47 -1.20 7.69
N THR A 158 -8.36 -1.39 8.42
CA THR A 158 -7.90 -2.75 8.73
C THR A 158 -8.90 -3.44 9.66
N MET A 159 -8.78 -4.76 9.81
CA MET A 159 -9.61 -5.50 10.75
C MET A 159 -9.34 -5.12 12.21
N PHE A 160 -10.36 -5.25 13.06
CA PHE A 160 -10.21 -5.34 14.51
C PHE A 160 -10.24 -6.81 14.94
N ASP A 161 -9.16 -7.29 15.55
CA ASP A 161 -9.07 -8.71 15.93
C ASP A 161 -9.74 -8.96 17.29
N ALA A 162 -11.06 -9.17 17.26
CA ALA A 162 -11.87 -9.45 18.44
C ALA A 162 -11.33 -10.61 19.30
N ARG A 163 -10.70 -11.64 18.71
CA ARG A 163 -10.13 -12.74 19.49
C ARG A 163 -8.86 -12.30 20.21
N ALA A 164 -7.96 -11.58 19.53
CA ALA A 164 -6.81 -10.96 20.19
C ALA A 164 -7.23 -10.01 21.31
N ALA A 165 -8.33 -9.26 21.12
CA ALA A 165 -8.87 -8.37 22.13
C ALA A 165 -9.33 -9.12 23.40
N ARG A 166 -9.99 -10.27 23.25
CA ARG A 166 -10.43 -11.14 24.36
C ARG A 166 -9.27 -11.80 25.10
N MET A 167 -8.21 -12.17 24.38
CA MET A 167 -7.02 -12.80 24.97
C MET A 167 -6.06 -11.78 25.60
N GLY A 168 -6.12 -10.52 25.16
CA GLY A 168 -5.23 -9.46 25.62
C GLY A 168 -5.52 -8.98 27.04
N LYS A 169 -4.55 -8.28 27.65
CA LYS A 169 -4.65 -7.74 29.02
C LYS A 169 -5.48 -6.46 29.12
N ARG A 170 -5.66 -5.73 28.01
CA ARG A 170 -6.37 -4.45 28.00
C ARG A 170 -7.88 -4.70 28.08
N LYS A 171 -8.50 -4.30 29.20
CA LYS A 171 -9.96 -4.28 29.34
C LYS A 171 -10.58 -3.35 28.29
N ARG A 172 -11.63 -3.84 27.65
CA ARG A 172 -12.41 -3.13 26.62
C ARG A 172 -13.89 -3.37 26.88
N ASP A 173 -14.73 -2.47 26.38
CA ASP A 173 -16.18 -2.69 26.36
C ASP A 173 -16.48 -4.01 25.61
N PRO A 174 -17.19 -4.98 26.25
CA PRO A 174 -17.59 -6.22 25.61
C PRO A 174 -18.31 -6.04 24.27
N ALA A 175 -19.20 -5.04 24.16
CA ALA A 175 -19.96 -4.78 22.95
C ALA A 175 -19.04 -4.32 21.80
N ALA A 176 -18.03 -3.50 22.11
CA ALA A 176 -17.00 -3.12 21.16
C ALA A 176 -16.17 -4.34 20.71
N VAL A 177 -15.77 -5.19 21.66
CA VAL A 177 -15.00 -6.41 21.34
C VAL A 177 -15.78 -7.33 20.40
N GLU A 178 -17.10 -7.40 20.54
CA GLU A 178 -17.96 -8.27 19.73
C GLU A 178 -18.27 -7.68 18.35
N LEU A 179 -18.60 -6.39 18.28
CA LEU A 179 -19.24 -5.79 17.09
C LEU A 179 -18.33 -4.89 16.26
N TYR A 180 -17.18 -4.46 16.80
CA TYR A 180 -16.41 -3.40 16.15
C TYR A 180 -15.80 -3.80 14.80
N ASN A 181 -15.39 -5.07 14.64
CA ASN A 181 -14.89 -5.53 13.34
C ASN A 181 -15.96 -5.42 12.23
N SER A 182 -17.24 -5.63 12.57
CA SER A 182 -18.37 -5.45 11.63
C SER A 182 -18.60 -3.98 11.26
N VAL A 183 -18.37 -3.05 12.19
CA VAL A 183 -18.39 -1.61 11.89
C VAL A 183 -17.33 -1.26 10.86
N LEU A 184 -16.12 -1.78 11.01
CA LEU A 184 -15.02 -1.55 10.07
C LEU A 184 -15.30 -2.16 8.68
N ALA A 185 -15.97 -3.32 8.63
CA ALA A 185 -16.46 -3.90 7.38
C ALA A 185 -17.51 -3.01 6.69
N TYR A 186 -18.44 -2.42 7.45
CA TYR A 186 -19.42 -1.48 6.92
C TYR A 186 -18.74 -0.23 6.34
N TYR A 187 -17.81 0.37 7.09
CA TYR A 187 -17.06 1.56 6.64
C TYR A 187 -16.25 1.25 5.37
N GLY A 188 -15.60 0.08 5.33
CA GLY A 188 -14.87 -0.37 4.15
C GLY A 188 -15.76 -0.61 2.92
N THR A 189 -16.97 -1.15 3.13
CA THR A 189 -17.95 -1.36 2.05
C THR A 189 -18.39 -0.04 1.45
N TRP A 190 -18.71 0.95 2.29
CA TRP A 190 -19.04 2.29 1.84
C TRP A 190 -17.90 2.95 1.04
N LEU A 191 -16.65 2.87 1.51
CA LEU A 191 -15.51 3.40 0.76
C LEU A 191 -15.32 2.76 -0.61
N ARG A 192 -15.60 1.46 -0.72
CA ARG A 192 -15.54 0.73 -2.01
C ARG A 192 -16.55 1.30 -3.00
N GLU A 193 -17.78 1.54 -2.55
CA GLU A 193 -18.84 2.12 -3.38
C GLU A 193 -18.48 3.54 -3.82
N VAL A 194 -18.03 4.38 -2.88
CA VAL A 194 -17.55 5.74 -3.19
C VAL A 194 -16.43 5.73 -4.23
N ALA A 195 -15.45 4.82 -4.07
CA ALA A 195 -14.35 4.70 -5.02
C ALA A 195 -14.82 4.24 -6.41
N ALA A 196 -15.71 3.24 -6.46
CA ALA A 196 -16.26 2.72 -7.70
C ALA A 196 -17.08 3.76 -8.46
N GLU A 197 -17.96 4.48 -7.77
CA GLU A 197 -18.84 5.49 -8.38
C GLU A 197 -18.07 6.73 -8.86
N SER A 198 -16.99 7.09 -8.16
CA SER A 198 -16.23 8.31 -8.43
C SER A 198 -15.02 8.11 -9.33
N GLY A 199 -14.68 6.86 -9.67
CA GLY A 199 -13.46 6.51 -10.41
C GLY A 199 -12.17 6.67 -9.59
N PHE A 200 -12.24 6.53 -8.26
CA PHE A 200 -11.05 6.59 -7.40
C PHE A 200 -10.28 5.27 -7.40
N GLY A 201 -9.06 5.30 -6.87
CA GLY A 201 -8.38 4.05 -6.51
C GLY A 201 -9.03 3.44 -5.27
N PHE A 202 -8.98 2.12 -5.18
CA PHE A 202 -9.48 1.38 -4.02
C PHE A 202 -8.52 0.26 -3.64
N VAL A 203 -8.29 0.07 -2.34
CA VAL A 203 -7.50 -1.04 -1.80
C VAL A 203 -8.24 -1.69 -0.65
N ASP A 204 -8.35 -3.01 -0.69
CA ASP A 204 -8.93 -3.78 0.42
C ASP A 204 -7.85 -4.18 1.43
N MET A 205 -7.82 -3.48 2.57
CA MET A 205 -6.96 -3.82 3.70
C MET A 205 -7.63 -4.76 4.70
N TYR A 206 -8.96 -4.86 4.67
CA TYR A 206 -9.75 -5.59 5.66
C TYR A 206 -9.72 -7.10 5.38
N SER A 207 -10.08 -7.51 4.16
CA SER A 207 -10.28 -8.93 3.86
C SER A 207 -8.98 -9.74 3.90
N PRO A 208 -7.83 -9.27 3.36
CA PRO A 208 -6.59 -10.04 3.43
C PRO A 208 -6.13 -10.33 4.86
N LEU A 209 -6.22 -9.35 5.76
CA LEU A 209 -5.87 -9.52 7.17
C LEU A 209 -6.82 -10.51 7.86
N ASN A 210 -8.13 -10.39 7.65
CA ASN A 210 -9.12 -11.32 8.20
C ASN A 210 -8.89 -12.74 7.71
N ASN A 211 -8.79 -12.95 6.40
CA ASN A 211 -8.74 -14.27 5.78
C ASN A 211 -7.46 -15.03 6.15
N ILE A 212 -6.31 -14.34 6.15
CA ILE A 212 -5.04 -14.91 6.58
C ILE A 212 -5.10 -15.31 8.06
N THR A 213 -5.60 -14.42 8.91
CA THR A 213 -5.70 -14.69 10.35
C THR A 213 -6.65 -15.86 10.63
N LEU A 214 -7.80 -15.94 9.97
CA LEU A 214 -8.75 -17.04 10.11
C LEU A 214 -8.17 -18.38 9.62
N THR A 215 -7.45 -18.37 8.50
CA THR A 215 -6.81 -19.58 7.96
C THR A 215 -5.69 -20.08 8.88
N ALA A 216 -4.84 -19.18 9.36
CA ALA A 216 -3.78 -19.53 10.31
C ALA A 216 -4.35 -20.10 11.63
N ARG A 217 -5.51 -19.60 12.06
CA ARG A 217 -6.24 -20.09 13.25
C ARG A 217 -6.77 -21.51 13.16
N GLN A 218 -6.85 -22.08 11.96
CA GLN A 218 -7.18 -23.50 11.79
C GLN A 218 -6.05 -24.40 12.32
N LYS A 219 -4.81 -23.90 12.39
CA LYS A 219 -3.65 -24.62 12.92
C LYS A 219 -3.29 -24.18 14.33
N ASP A 220 -3.34 -22.88 14.60
CA ASP A 220 -3.08 -22.30 15.92
C ASP A 220 -4.23 -21.36 16.30
N PRO A 221 -5.18 -21.79 17.14
CA PRO A 221 -6.34 -20.98 17.53
C PRO A 221 -6.00 -19.61 18.15
N SER A 222 -4.79 -19.46 18.71
CA SER A 222 -4.29 -18.24 19.34
C SER A 222 -3.60 -17.28 18.37
N PHE A 223 -3.35 -17.72 17.13
CA PHE A 223 -2.64 -16.95 16.13
C PHE A 223 -3.27 -15.56 15.92
N THR A 224 -2.40 -14.55 15.86
CA THR A 224 -2.73 -13.20 15.41
C THR A 224 -1.50 -12.48 14.90
N ILE A 225 -1.70 -11.58 13.94
CA ILE A 225 -0.74 -10.59 13.45
C ILE A 225 -1.11 -9.17 13.89
N ILE A 226 -2.04 -9.05 14.85
CA ILE A 226 -2.58 -7.79 15.39
C ILE A 226 -2.75 -7.98 16.91
N LYS A 227 -1.64 -8.05 17.65
CA LYS A 227 -1.63 -8.51 19.06
C LYS A 227 -2.48 -7.67 19.99
N ASP A 228 -2.55 -6.37 19.75
CA ASP A 228 -3.39 -5.46 20.53
C ASP A 228 -4.80 -5.31 19.95
N ALA A 229 -5.17 -6.14 18.98
CA ALA A 229 -6.41 -6.12 18.21
C ALA A 229 -6.63 -4.93 17.28
N ILE A 230 -5.71 -3.96 17.22
CA ILE A 230 -5.87 -2.71 16.47
C ILE A 230 -4.75 -2.55 15.44
N HIS A 231 -3.49 -2.65 15.88
CA HIS A 231 -2.31 -2.34 15.09
C HIS A 231 -1.68 -3.61 14.53
N PRO A 232 -1.64 -3.80 13.21
CA PRO A 232 -0.91 -4.91 12.63
C PRO A 232 0.59 -4.83 12.96
N ASP A 233 1.14 -5.97 13.41
CA ASP A 233 2.57 -6.22 13.61
C ASP A 233 3.31 -6.21 12.25
N PRO A 234 4.65 -6.22 12.21
CA PRO A 234 5.40 -6.23 10.95
C PRO A 234 4.91 -7.26 9.90
N PRO A 235 4.53 -8.51 10.26
CA PRO A 235 3.93 -9.45 9.31
C PRO A 235 2.61 -8.96 8.70
N GLY A 236 1.71 -8.36 9.49
CA GLY A 236 0.44 -7.83 8.99
C GLY A 236 0.61 -6.58 8.14
N GLN A 237 1.61 -5.76 8.45
CA GLN A 237 1.98 -4.60 7.64
C GLN A 237 2.54 -5.01 6.26
N VAL A 238 3.15 -6.19 6.11
CA VAL A 238 3.49 -6.76 4.77
C VAL A 238 2.24 -7.16 3.99
N VAL A 239 1.23 -7.74 4.66
CA VAL A 239 -0.07 -8.06 4.03
C VAL A 239 -0.69 -6.78 3.45
N MET A 240 -0.63 -5.68 4.19
CA MET A 240 -1.13 -4.38 3.75
C MET A 240 -0.34 -3.82 2.56
N ALA A 241 0.99 -3.85 2.62
CA ALA A 241 1.84 -3.40 1.50
C ALA A 241 1.58 -4.23 0.23
N TYR A 242 1.45 -5.54 0.37
CA TYR A 242 1.08 -6.45 -0.71
C TYR A 242 -0.30 -6.10 -1.29
N ALA A 243 -1.31 -5.82 -0.46
CA ALA A 243 -2.65 -5.45 -0.91
C ALA A 243 -2.62 -4.17 -1.76
N LEU A 244 -1.98 -3.10 -1.27
CA LEU A 244 -1.85 -1.85 -2.03
C LEU A 244 -1.19 -2.06 -3.40
N LEU A 245 -0.05 -2.75 -3.44
CA LEU A 245 0.68 -2.98 -4.68
C LEU A 245 -0.10 -3.91 -5.63
N SER A 246 -0.78 -4.92 -5.10
CA SER A 246 -1.59 -5.86 -5.88
C SER A 246 -2.79 -5.17 -6.52
N ASP A 247 -3.57 -4.43 -5.73
CA ASP A 247 -4.83 -3.80 -6.15
C ASP A 247 -4.57 -2.64 -7.11
N MET A 248 -3.44 -1.93 -6.94
CA MET A 248 -3.01 -0.90 -7.89
C MET A 248 -2.14 -1.44 -9.03
N ASN A 249 -2.16 -2.76 -9.25
CA ASN A 249 -1.63 -3.44 -10.43
C ASN A 249 -0.22 -3.02 -10.87
N VAL A 250 0.71 -2.89 -9.91
CA VAL A 250 2.12 -2.58 -10.24
C VAL A 250 2.79 -3.77 -10.95
N GLN A 251 3.85 -3.52 -11.73
CA GLN A 251 4.60 -4.59 -12.41
C GLN A 251 5.22 -5.59 -11.42
N ARG A 252 4.74 -6.84 -11.46
CA ARG A 252 5.10 -7.88 -10.49
C ARG A 252 6.32 -8.73 -10.86
N GLN A 253 6.71 -8.79 -12.12
CA GLN A 253 7.85 -9.63 -12.54
C GLN A 253 9.20 -8.87 -12.45
N VAL A 254 10.20 -9.50 -11.84
CA VAL A 254 11.63 -9.12 -11.83
C VAL A 254 12.25 -9.56 -13.14
N SER A 255 12.32 -10.88 -13.38
CA SER A 255 12.93 -11.43 -14.58
C SER A 255 12.42 -12.83 -14.93
N ARG A 256 12.48 -13.17 -16.21
CA ARG A 256 12.25 -14.53 -16.69
C ARG A 256 13.32 -14.87 -17.71
N ILE A 257 14.14 -15.88 -17.41
CA ILE A 257 15.21 -16.36 -18.28
C ILE A 257 14.87 -17.79 -18.70
N ASN A 258 14.77 -18.03 -20.00
CA ASN A 258 14.64 -19.38 -20.55
C ASN A 258 15.82 -19.66 -21.48
N ILE A 259 16.56 -20.72 -21.21
CA ILE A 259 17.71 -21.15 -22.00
C ILE A 259 17.41 -22.52 -22.60
N SER A 260 17.78 -22.71 -23.86
CA SER A 260 17.60 -23.96 -24.60
C SER A 260 18.68 -24.12 -25.67
N GLN A 261 18.60 -25.20 -26.45
CA GLN A 261 19.35 -25.38 -27.68
C GLN A 261 18.38 -25.48 -28.86
N THR A 262 18.79 -25.00 -30.04
CA THR A 262 18.10 -25.28 -31.30
C THR A 262 18.19 -26.77 -31.65
N ALA A 263 17.42 -27.22 -32.64
CA ALA A 263 17.55 -28.57 -33.20
C ALA A 263 18.98 -28.89 -33.71
N LYS A 264 19.79 -27.88 -34.04
CA LYS A 264 21.19 -28.02 -34.46
C LYS A 264 22.20 -27.90 -33.29
N GLY A 265 21.74 -27.94 -32.04
CA GLY A 265 22.60 -27.86 -30.85
C GLY A 265 23.10 -26.45 -30.48
N LYS A 266 22.79 -25.42 -31.28
CA LYS A 266 23.19 -24.03 -30.99
C LYS A 266 22.46 -23.50 -29.75
N PRO A 267 23.16 -22.89 -28.76
CA PRO A 267 22.53 -22.30 -27.58
C PRO A 267 21.61 -21.13 -27.96
N THR A 268 20.47 -21.02 -27.27
CA THR A 268 19.50 -19.92 -27.42
C THR A 268 18.99 -19.48 -26.06
N ALA A 269 18.60 -18.21 -25.94
CA ALA A 269 17.91 -17.72 -24.76
C ALA A 269 16.78 -16.76 -25.15
N THR A 270 15.70 -16.81 -24.39
CA THR A 270 14.70 -15.74 -24.33
C THR A 270 14.67 -15.20 -22.92
N ALA A 271 14.73 -13.88 -22.78
CA ALA A 271 14.75 -13.25 -21.47
C ALA A 271 13.86 -12.01 -21.43
N LYS A 272 13.32 -11.70 -20.24
CA LYS A 272 12.63 -10.46 -19.90
C LYS A 272 13.15 -9.94 -18.57
N GLY A 273 13.18 -8.61 -18.40
CA GLY A 273 13.60 -7.95 -17.15
C GLY A 273 15.12 -7.85 -16.97
N GLY A 274 15.84 -7.75 -18.08
CA GLY A 274 17.29 -7.59 -18.11
C GLY A 274 17.91 -8.04 -19.42
N THR A 275 19.24 -8.01 -19.46
CA THR A 275 20.06 -8.39 -20.62
C THR A 275 20.92 -9.61 -20.29
N LEU A 276 20.89 -10.61 -21.17
CA LEU A 276 21.71 -11.82 -21.09
C LEU A 276 22.85 -11.72 -22.11
N SER A 277 24.08 -11.99 -21.66
CA SER A 277 25.29 -12.05 -22.50
C SER A 277 26.14 -13.28 -22.18
N ASP A 278 27.16 -13.53 -23.00
CA ASP A 278 28.20 -14.56 -22.76
C ASP A 278 27.64 -15.97 -22.51
N LEU A 279 26.56 -16.32 -23.21
CA LEU A 279 25.90 -17.62 -23.08
C LEU A 279 26.80 -18.74 -23.62
N GLN A 280 27.09 -19.69 -22.75
CA GLN A 280 27.74 -20.95 -23.08
C GLN A 280 26.86 -22.10 -22.59
N TYR A 281 26.69 -23.12 -23.43
CA TYR A 281 25.90 -24.30 -23.12
C TYR A 281 26.70 -25.53 -23.56
N THR A 282 26.93 -26.45 -22.64
CA THR A 282 27.58 -27.74 -22.88
C THR A 282 26.84 -28.85 -22.12
N ASP A 283 27.21 -30.11 -22.36
CA ASP A 283 26.63 -31.25 -21.64
C ASP A 283 26.96 -31.24 -20.12
N ASP A 284 28.03 -30.53 -19.75
CA ASP A 284 28.46 -30.35 -18.37
C ASP A 284 27.75 -29.18 -17.67
N GLY A 285 27.01 -28.35 -18.41
CA GLY A 285 26.18 -27.29 -17.86
C GLY A 285 26.10 -26.01 -18.69
N VAL A 286 25.73 -24.91 -18.03
CA VAL A 286 25.43 -23.63 -18.68
C VAL A 286 26.10 -22.50 -17.92
N SER A 287 26.67 -21.52 -18.63
CA SER A 287 27.09 -20.27 -18.02
C SER A 287 26.65 -19.07 -18.84
N PHE A 288 26.35 -17.96 -18.18
CA PHE A 288 25.97 -16.71 -18.82
C PHE A 288 26.17 -15.55 -17.86
N THR A 289 26.19 -14.34 -18.40
CA THR A 289 26.15 -13.11 -17.62
C THR A 289 24.74 -12.54 -17.71
N TRP A 290 24.20 -12.07 -16.58
CA TRP A 290 22.87 -11.47 -16.51
C TRP A 290 22.93 -10.11 -15.81
N LEU A 291 22.50 -9.07 -16.53
CA LEU A 291 22.26 -7.75 -15.97
C LEU A 291 20.74 -7.56 -15.84
N ALA A 292 20.21 -7.68 -14.63
CA ALA A 292 18.79 -7.48 -14.37
C ALA A 292 18.41 -5.99 -14.46
N ASP A 293 17.16 -5.69 -14.82
CA ASP A 293 16.62 -4.32 -14.77
C ASP A 293 16.18 -3.92 -13.34
N SER A 294 15.95 -4.90 -12.47
CA SER A 294 15.41 -4.72 -11.12
C SER A 294 15.93 -5.78 -10.14
N LEU A 295 15.70 -5.54 -8.85
CA LEU A 295 15.99 -6.45 -7.75
C LEU A 295 14.71 -7.13 -7.22
N PRO A 296 14.82 -8.30 -6.56
CA PRO A 296 13.68 -8.91 -5.88
C PRO A 296 13.17 -8.05 -4.73
N TRP A 297 11.85 -8.09 -4.48
CA TRP A 297 11.27 -7.42 -3.31
C TRP A 297 11.43 -8.30 -2.08
N VAL A 298 12.20 -7.82 -1.11
CA VAL A 298 12.51 -8.51 0.14
C VAL A 298 12.13 -7.62 1.32
N VAL A 299 11.91 -8.24 2.49
CA VAL A 299 11.51 -7.55 3.71
C VAL A 299 12.43 -7.91 4.88
N PRO A 300 12.59 -7.07 5.92
CA PRO A 300 13.36 -7.38 7.12
C PRO A 300 12.89 -8.65 7.85
N GLN A 301 13.73 -9.19 8.75
CA GLN A 301 13.50 -10.48 9.41
C GLN A 301 12.19 -10.52 10.19
N GLU A 302 11.84 -9.45 10.91
CA GLU A 302 10.61 -9.33 11.68
C GLU A 302 9.33 -9.40 10.83
N ALA A 303 9.47 -9.16 9.53
CA ALA A 303 8.38 -9.10 8.55
C ALA A 303 8.27 -10.37 7.69
N GLN A 304 9.21 -11.32 7.81
CA GLN A 304 9.29 -12.53 6.97
C GLN A 304 8.04 -13.39 7.02
N LEU A 305 7.42 -13.54 8.19
CA LEU A 305 6.15 -14.27 8.32
C LEU A 305 5.07 -13.67 7.39
N GLY A 306 5.02 -12.34 7.24
CA GLY A 306 4.08 -11.68 6.33
C GLY A 306 4.39 -12.00 4.86
N ALA A 307 5.66 -12.10 4.50
CA ALA A 307 6.09 -12.50 3.17
C ALA A 307 5.70 -13.96 2.86
N GLU A 308 5.80 -14.86 3.84
CA GLU A 308 5.37 -16.25 3.73
C GLU A 308 3.84 -16.36 3.58
N LEU A 309 3.08 -15.70 4.45
CA LEU A 309 1.61 -15.74 4.45
C LEU A 309 1.01 -15.22 3.13
N THR A 310 1.67 -14.24 2.50
CA THR A 310 1.24 -13.67 1.21
C THR A 310 1.82 -14.38 -0.01
N LYS A 311 2.76 -15.33 0.19
CA LYS A 311 3.59 -15.91 -0.88
C LYS A 311 4.28 -14.82 -1.72
N LEU A 312 4.83 -13.82 -1.03
CA LEU A 312 5.31 -12.56 -1.60
C LEU A 312 6.25 -12.75 -2.79
N GLY A 313 7.26 -13.60 -2.65
CA GLY A 313 8.24 -13.84 -3.70
C GLY A 313 7.59 -14.32 -5.00
N HIS A 314 6.72 -15.31 -4.91
CA HIS A 314 6.03 -15.87 -6.08
C HIS A 314 5.03 -14.89 -6.70
N ARG A 315 4.30 -14.12 -5.88
CA ARG A 315 3.26 -13.22 -6.40
C ARG A 315 3.77 -11.87 -6.88
N MET A 316 4.88 -11.38 -6.33
CA MET A 316 5.37 -10.01 -6.54
C MET A 316 6.81 -9.91 -7.02
N SER A 317 7.49 -11.03 -7.30
CA SER A 317 8.82 -11.01 -7.91
C SER A 317 9.00 -11.95 -9.10
N GLN A 318 8.62 -13.23 -9.01
CA GLN A 318 8.76 -14.19 -10.13
C GLN A 318 10.15 -14.16 -10.82
N GLU A 319 11.25 -14.17 -10.05
CA GLU A 319 12.62 -14.16 -10.59
C GLU A 319 12.98 -15.59 -11.05
N SER A 320 12.61 -15.91 -12.29
CA SER A 320 12.57 -17.27 -12.80
C SER A 320 13.72 -17.60 -13.76
N LEU A 321 14.26 -18.82 -13.62
CA LEU A 321 15.26 -19.41 -14.51
C LEU A 321 14.79 -20.79 -14.96
N SER A 322 14.69 -21.00 -16.26
CA SER A 322 14.47 -22.31 -16.87
C SER A 322 15.61 -22.67 -17.83
N ILE A 323 16.00 -23.93 -17.82
CA ILE A 323 17.05 -24.46 -18.69
C ILE A 323 16.61 -25.81 -19.23
N HIS A 324 16.40 -25.88 -20.54
CA HIS A 324 15.97 -27.07 -21.27
C HIS A 324 17.15 -27.75 -21.97
N GLY A 325 17.02 -29.05 -22.21
CA GLY A 325 18.02 -29.85 -22.95
C GLY A 325 19.16 -30.43 -22.11
N LEU A 326 19.21 -30.13 -20.81
CA LEU A 326 20.29 -30.62 -19.95
C LEU A 326 20.21 -32.15 -19.79
N PRO A 327 21.35 -32.86 -19.89
CA PRO A 327 21.41 -34.27 -19.57
C PRO A 327 20.87 -34.59 -18.18
N ALA A 328 20.33 -35.79 -18.00
CA ALA A 328 19.83 -36.24 -16.70
C ALA A 328 20.89 -36.09 -15.60
N GLY A 329 20.49 -35.53 -14.46
CA GLY A 329 21.40 -35.32 -13.33
C GLY A 329 21.02 -34.15 -12.44
N ARG A 330 21.88 -33.91 -11.44
CA ARG A 330 21.82 -32.73 -10.57
C ARG A 330 22.88 -31.73 -10.98
N TYR A 331 22.57 -30.47 -10.79
CA TYR A 331 23.42 -29.35 -11.17
C TYR A 331 23.53 -28.37 -10.01
N VAL A 332 24.74 -27.88 -9.75
CA VAL A 332 25.00 -26.81 -8.79
C VAL A 332 24.90 -25.49 -9.52
N LEU A 333 24.02 -24.60 -9.05
CA LEU A 333 23.94 -23.22 -9.50
C LEU A 333 24.81 -22.35 -8.59
N SER A 334 25.70 -21.58 -9.19
CA SER A 334 26.47 -20.52 -8.54
C SER A 334 26.23 -19.18 -9.23
N ILE A 335 26.20 -18.11 -8.45
CA ILE A 335 26.10 -16.73 -8.93
C ILE A 335 27.26 -15.95 -8.33
N ASP A 336 28.10 -15.35 -9.18
CA ASP A 336 29.36 -14.70 -8.80
C ASP A 336 30.27 -15.61 -7.96
N GLY A 337 30.33 -16.89 -8.32
CA GLY A 337 31.12 -17.92 -7.62
C GLY A 337 30.48 -18.46 -6.34
N ASN A 338 29.41 -17.84 -5.82
CA ASN A 338 28.71 -18.30 -4.63
C ASN A 338 27.70 -19.40 -4.98
N VAL A 339 27.78 -20.57 -4.34
CA VAL A 339 26.80 -21.64 -4.53
C VAL A 339 25.45 -21.22 -3.93
N VAL A 340 24.44 -21.07 -4.79
CA VAL A 340 23.10 -20.64 -4.37
C VAL A 340 22.12 -21.79 -4.27
N GLY A 341 22.36 -22.91 -4.94
CA GLY A 341 21.48 -24.07 -4.86
C GLY A 341 21.93 -25.25 -5.71
N GLN A 342 21.21 -26.36 -5.56
CA GLN A 342 21.41 -27.55 -6.37
C GLN A 342 20.06 -28.10 -6.84
N TYR A 343 19.93 -28.30 -8.14
CA TYR A 343 18.65 -28.59 -8.80
C TYR A 343 18.78 -29.79 -9.73
N ALA A 344 17.72 -30.58 -9.86
CA ALA A 344 17.63 -31.59 -10.91
C ALA A 344 17.40 -30.91 -12.27
N ASN A 345 17.85 -31.53 -13.37
CA ASN A 345 17.54 -31.04 -14.72
C ASN A 345 16.02 -30.90 -14.96
N THR A 346 15.20 -31.78 -14.39
CA THR A 346 13.74 -31.71 -14.51
C THR A 346 13.13 -30.49 -13.79
N ALA A 347 13.70 -30.06 -12.66
CA ALA A 347 13.28 -28.84 -11.98
C ALA A 347 13.67 -27.60 -12.79
N LEU A 348 14.90 -27.58 -13.33
CA LEU A 348 15.37 -26.51 -14.22
C LEU A 348 14.55 -26.43 -15.51
N ALA A 349 14.16 -27.56 -16.10
CA ALA A 349 13.33 -27.59 -17.30
C ALA A 349 11.89 -27.12 -17.05
N ARG A 350 11.36 -27.25 -15.82
CA ARG A 350 10.08 -26.65 -15.44
C ARG A 350 10.24 -25.15 -15.24
N HIS A 351 11.12 -24.81 -14.29
CA HIS A 351 11.69 -23.51 -13.92
C HIS A 351 12.00 -23.56 -12.42
N ILE A 352 12.97 -22.76 -11.98
CA ILE A 352 13.23 -22.46 -10.58
C ILE A 352 13.01 -20.98 -10.31
N GLU A 353 12.70 -20.63 -9.07
CA GLU A 353 12.51 -19.25 -8.61
C GLU A 353 13.64 -18.87 -7.63
N LEU A 354 14.25 -17.71 -7.84
CA LEU A 354 15.44 -17.27 -7.10
C LEU A 354 15.17 -16.13 -6.10
N GLN A 355 14.01 -15.46 -6.20
CA GLN A 355 13.72 -14.24 -5.45
C GLN A 355 13.69 -14.40 -3.92
N SER A 356 13.49 -15.63 -3.43
CA SER A 356 13.45 -15.96 -1.99
C SER A 356 14.73 -16.63 -1.52
N ASN A 357 15.71 -16.82 -2.41
CA ASN A 357 16.95 -17.46 -2.07
C ASN A 357 17.94 -16.44 -1.50
N ALA A 358 18.04 -16.41 -0.17
CA ALA A 358 18.94 -15.50 0.53
C ALA A 358 20.42 -15.66 0.14
N LYS A 359 20.83 -16.75 -0.52
CA LYS A 359 22.22 -16.92 -0.95
C LYS A 359 22.56 -16.14 -2.22
N THR A 360 21.57 -15.63 -2.95
CA THR A 360 21.85 -14.92 -4.21
C THR A 360 22.43 -13.52 -3.92
N PRO A 361 23.45 -13.06 -4.66
CA PRO A 361 23.99 -11.71 -4.49
C PRO A 361 22.95 -10.59 -4.65
N GLN A 362 22.00 -10.76 -5.57
CA GLN A 362 20.91 -9.79 -5.79
C GLN A 362 19.88 -9.76 -4.65
N TYR A 363 19.59 -10.89 -3.99
CA TYR A 363 18.78 -10.88 -2.76
C TYR A 363 19.51 -10.12 -1.65
N GLN A 364 20.81 -10.39 -1.46
CA GLN A 364 21.62 -9.71 -0.45
C GLN A 364 21.72 -8.21 -0.71
N GLN A 365 21.80 -7.80 -1.99
CA GLN A 365 21.73 -6.41 -2.39
C GLN A 365 20.37 -5.78 -2.07
N ALA A 366 19.26 -6.45 -2.41
CA ALA A 366 17.91 -6.00 -2.08
C ALA A 366 17.69 -5.89 -0.56
N MET A 367 18.26 -6.80 0.22
CA MET A 367 18.16 -6.75 1.68
C MET A 367 18.90 -5.54 2.26
N LYS A 368 20.08 -5.19 1.71
CA LYS A 368 20.78 -3.96 2.10
C LYS A 368 19.94 -2.70 1.82
N VAL A 369 19.22 -2.68 0.68
CA VAL A 369 18.27 -1.60 0.36
C VAL A 369 17.15 -1.53 1.40
N ALA A 370 16.50 -2.65 1.70
CA ALA A 370 15.39 -2.71 2.67
C ALA A 370 15.85 -2.30 4.09
N LEU A 371 17.06 -2.69 4.50
CA LEU A 371 17.60 -2.31 5.82
C LEU A 371 17.98 -0.82 5.90
N LEU A 372 18.52 -0.23 4.83
CA LEU A 372 18.74 1.22 4.79
C LEU A 372 17.41 1.99 4.78
N ASN A 373 16.40 1.49 4.07
CA ASN A 373 15.08 2.14 4.11
C ASN A 373 14.37 1.96 5.45
N LYS A 374 14.63 0.86 6.16
CA LYS A 374 14.23 0.69 7.55
C LYS A 374 14.89 1.74 8.45
N GLU A 375 16.19 1.95 8.35
CA GLU A 375 16.91 3.00 9.10
C GLU A 375 16.31 4.39 8.83
N ARG A 376 16.01 4.68 7.56
CA ARG A 376 15.32 5.90 7.12
C ARG A 376 13.93 6.04 7.75
N ASN A 377 13.14 4.97 7.76
CA ASN A 377 11.79 4.98 8.33
C ASN A 377 11.78 5.05 9.85
N ASP A 378 12.67 4.33 10.54
CA ASP A 378 12.79 4.31 12.00
C ASP A 378 13.39 5.62 12.57
N GLY A 379 14.21 6.32 11.78
CA GLY A 379 14.84 7.59 12.14
C GLY A 379 14.08 8.81 11.59
N PRO A 380 14.59 9.47 10.54
CA PRO A 380 14.09 10.77 10.09
C PRO A 380 12.60 10.78 9.73
N VAL A 381 12.07 9.77 9.05
CA VAL A 381 10.63 9.74 8.68
C VAL A 381 9.79 9.72 9.95
N LYS A 382 10.06 8.79 10.88
CA LYS A 382 9.34 8.70 12.16
C LYS A 382 9.51 9.94 13.04
N ASN A 383 10.67 10.56 13.07
CA ASN A 383 10.90 11.83 13.78
C ASN A 383 10.00 12.93 13.24
N LYS A 384 9.96 13.10 11.91
CA LYS A 384 9.05 14.02 11.23
C LYS A 384 7.59 13.73 11.60
N ARG A 385 7.17 12.45 11.56
CA ARG A 385 5.80 12.04 11.90
C ARG A 385 5.41 12.30 13.35
N ASN A 386 6.31 12.02 14.28
CA ASN A 386 6.07 12.23 15.71
C ASN A 386 5.79 13.71 16.03
N SER A 387 6.38 14.65 15.27
CA SER A 387 6.15 16.10 15.47
C SER A 387 4.68 16.51 15.29
N TRP A 388 3.90 15.78 14.49
CA TRP A 388 2.50 16.08 14.22
C TRP A 388 1.54 15.74 15.36
N ARG A 389 1.98 14.95 16.36
CA ARG A 389 1.14 14.66 17.54
C ARG A 389 0.81 15.92 18.32
N ALA A 390 1.77 16.86 18.44
CA ALA A 390 1.56 18.12 19.12
C ALA A 390 0.50 18.98 18.38
N PHE A 391 0.61 19.06 17.05
CA PHE A 391 -0.34 19.79 16.22
C PHE A 391 -1.75 19.20 16.32
N GLN A 392 -1.88 17.88 16.28
CA GLN A 392 -3.19 17.23 16.41
C GLN A 392 -3.83 17.52 17.77
N GLN A 393 -3.08 17.46 18.87
CA GLN A 393 -3.59 17.82 20.19
C GLN A 393 -3.98 19.30 20.26
N PHE A 394 -3.17 20.18 19.67
CA PHE A 394 -3.46 21.60 19.58
C PHE A 394 -4.77 21.85 18.84
N ALA A 395 -4.94 21.26 17.65
CA ALA A 395 -6.14 21.42 16.83
C ALA A 395 -7.41 20.91 17.53
N ARG A 396 -7.32 19.80 18.27
CA ARG A 396 -8.44 19.26 19.06
C ARG A 396 -8.86 20.22 20.17
N ILE A 397 -7.90 20.62 21.01
CA ILE A 397 -8.18 21.52 22.14
C ILE A 397 -8.69 22.87 21.64
N LYS A 398 -8.10 23.40 20.56
CA LYS A 398 -8.55 24.64 19.94
C LYS A 398 -10.01 24.54 19.50
N ARG A 399 -10.38 23.46 18.79
CA ARG A 399 -11.77 23.22 18.38
C ARG A 399 -12.73 23.14 19.56
N GLU A 400 -12.34 22.45 20.64
CA GLU A 400 -13.16 22.35 21.85
C GLU A 400 -13.36 23.71 22.52
N LEU A 401 -12.30 24.51 22.65
CA LEU A 401 -12.36 25.86 23.22
C LEU A 401 -13.17 26.83 22.35
N ASP A 402 -13.06 26.74 21.03
CA ASP A 402 -13.83 27.57 20.09
C ASP A 402 -15.34 27.25 20.19
N ALA A 403 -15.71 26.02 20.55
CA ALA A 403 -17.10 25.62 20.78
C ALA A 403 -17.66 26.04 22.16
N GLN A 404 -16.81 26.40 23.13
CA GLN A 404 -17.21 26.79 24.50
C GLN A 404 -17.60 28.28 24.63
N GLY A 405 -17.38 29.11 23.61
CA GLY A 405 -17.67 30.55 23.67
C GLY A 405 -16.85 31.27 24.76
N ASP A 406 -17.51 32.08 25.59
CA ASP A 406 -16.86 32.92 26.62
C ASP A 406 -16.47 32.15 27.90
N GLN A 407 -16.99 30.93 28.11
CA GLN A 407 -16.73 30.10 29.30
C GLN A 407 -15.62 29.08 29.05
N LYS A 408 -14.44 29.55 28.62
CA LYS A 408 -13.30 28.68 28.28
C LYS A 408 -12.70 28.03 29.51
N ASP A 409 -12.49 26.71 29.46
CA ASP A 409 -11.74 25.97 30.48
C ASP A 409 -10.28 26.47 30.55
N LYS A 410 -9.92 27.11 31.67
CA LYS A 410 -8.58 27.67 31.91
C LYS A 410 -7.46 26.62 31.82
N THR A 411 -7.75 25.36 32.16
CA THR A 411 -6.76 24.28 32.08
C THR A 411 -6.48 23.88 30.64
N GLN A 412 -7.53 23.88 29.79
CA GLN A 412 -7.41 23.66 28.35
C GLN A 412 -6.68 24.81 27.66
N VAL A 413 -6.96 26.06 28.04
CA VAL A 413 -6.25 27.25 27.55
C VAL A 413 -4.75 27.15 27.85
N ALA A 414 -4.37 26.90 29.11
CA ALA A 414 -2.97 26.76 29.48
C ALA A 414 -2.28 25.58 28.78
N ARG A 415 -3.02 24.51 28.47
CA ARG A 415 -2.50 23.38 27.67
C ARG A 415 -2.31 23.76 26.20
N LEU A 416 -3.22 24.54 25.62
CA LEU A 416 -3.11 25.04 24.26
C LEU A 416 -1.86 25.91 24.09
N ASP A 417 -1.62 26.85 25.02
CA ASP A 417 -0.45 27.74 25.00
C ASP A 417 0.88 26.95 25.03
N ARG A 418 0.93 25.87 25.82
CA ARG A 418 2.12 24.98 25.86
C ARG A 418 2.34 24.27 24.54
N LEU A 419 1.27 23.81 23.88
CA LEU A 419 1.34 23.16 22.58
C LEU A 419 1.74 24.15 21.49
N GLU A 420 1.24 25.38 21.53
CA GLU A 420 1.63 26.44 20.60
C GLU A 420 3.13 26.73 20.66
N LYS A 421 3.70 26.88 21.87
CA LYS A 421 5.15 27.01 22.07
C LYS A 421 5.93 25.80 21.55
N GLN A 422 5.41 24.59 21.73
CA GLN A 422 6.04 23.39 21.18
C GLN A 422 6.06 23.40 19.64
N LEU A 423 5.03 23.97 19.01
CA LEU A 423 4.89 24.03 17.56
C LEU A 423 5.84 25.03 16.89
N GLU A 424 6.37 26.02 17.62
CA GLU A 424 7.38 26.96 17.12
C GLU A 424 8.61 26.23 16.55
N ASN A 425 9.01 25.11 17.16
CA ASN A 425 10.15 24.30 16.72
C ASN A 425 9.78 23.20 15.70
N GLN A 426 8.49 23.06 15.36
CA GLN A 426 8.03 21.97 14.50
C GLN A 426 8.63 22.08 13.10
N GLU A 427 8.65 23.27 12.52
CA GLU A 427 9.16 23.50 11.15
C GLU A 427 10.65 23.14 11.04
N LYS A 428 11.45 23.56 12.03
CA LYS A 428 12.86 23.17 12.12
C LYS A 428 13.02 21.64 12.19
N THR A 429 12.22 20.98 13.03
CA THR A 429 12.24 19.50 13.15
C THR A 429 11.90 18.82 11.83
N ILE A 430 10.93 19.35 11.08
CA ILE A 430 10.54 18.85 9.76
C ILE A 430 11.71 18.99 8.79
N GLN A 431 12.33 20.17 8.70
CA GLN A 431 13.44 20.44 7.78
C GLN A 431 14.67 19.56 8.07
N GLU A 432 15.07 19.44 9.34
CA GLU A 432 16.19 18.58 9.75
C GLU A 432 15.90 17.11 9.42
N SER A 433 14.66 16.66 9.66
CA SER A 433 14.25 15.30 9.32
C SER A 433 14.26 15.08 7.81
N GLU A 434 13.83 16.04 7.00
CA GLU A 434 13.82 15.93 5.53
C GLU A 434 15.22 15.92 4.92
N ALA A 435 16.15 16.69 5.47
CA ALA A 435 17.55 16.63 5.06
C ALA A 435 18.18 15.27 5.36
N ALA A 436 17.94 14.72 6.56
CA ALA A 436 18.42 13.39 6.94
C ALA A 436 17.76 12.26 6.16
N ASP A 437 16.46 12.39 5.86
CA ASP A 437 15.66 11.50 5.01
C ASP A 437 16.29 11.39 3.61
N LEU A 438 16.54 12.53 2.96
CA LEU A 438 17.15 12.61 1.64
C LEU A 438 18.57 12.00 1.61
N ALA A 439 19.37 12.22 2.65
CA ALA A 439 20.72 11.68 2.74
C ALA A 439 20.75 10.14 2.79
N LEU A 440 19.76 9.51 3.44
CA LEU A 440 19.60 8.05 3.45
C LEU A 440 19.02 7.53 2.13
N GLU A 441 18.05 8.24 1.55
CA GLU A 441 17.51 7.92 0.23
C GLU A 441 18.61 7.93 -0.86
N ASP A 442 19.52 8.91 -0.82
CA ASP A 442 20.66 8.95 -1.75
C ASP A 442 21.60 7.74 -1.61
N LYS A 443 21.78 7.22 -0.39
CA LYS A 443 22.53 5.97 -0.17
C LYS A 443 21.78 4.78 -0.76
N ILE A 444 20.45 4.72 -0.60
CA ILE A 444 19.62 3.67 -1.20
C ILE A 444 19.78 3.65 -2.73
N PHE A 445 19.68 4.81 -3.40
CA PHE A 445 19.83 4.90 -4.86
C PHE A 445 21.23 4.58 -5.38
N LYS A 446 22.26 4.69 -4.54
CA LYS A 446 23.62 4.24 -4.89
C LYS A 446 23.72 2.72 -4.92
N ILE A 447 23.01 2.02 -4.03
CA ILE A 447 23.16 0.57 -3.87
C ILE A 447 22.03 -0.26 -4.51
N ASN A 448 20.92 0.35 -4.91
CA ASN A 448 19.78 -0.35 -5.52
C ASN A 448 19.96 -0.65 -7.01
N GLN A 449 21.05 -0.20 -7.64
CA GLN A 449 21.32 -0.45 -9.06
C GLN A 449 21.76 -1.92 -9.27
N PRO A 450 21.00 -2.75 -10.01
CA PRO A 450 21.45 -4.09 -10.33
C PRO A 450 22.79 -4.05 -11.09
N VAL A 451 23.66 -5.00 -10.80
CA VAL A 451 24.94 -5.16 -11.51
C VAL A 451 24.92 -6.47 -12.30
N ALA A 452 25.78 -6.57 -13.31
CA ALA A 452 25.93 -7.79 -14.08
C ALA A 452 26.44 -8.92 -13.17
N ARG A 453 25.74 -10.05 -13.17
CA ARG A 453 26.04 -11.24 -12.35
C ARG A 453 26.40 -12.41 -13.25
N LYS A 454 27.43 -13.16 -12.88
CA LYS A 454 27.83 -14.38 -13.62
C LYS A 454 27.09 -15.59 -13.05
N TYR A 455 26.22 -16.18 -13.85
CA TYR A 455 25.51 -17.42 -13.54
C TYR A 455 26.32 -18.60 -14.09
N VAL A 456 26.53 -19.60 -13.25
CA VAL A 456 27.23 -20.84 -13.61
C VAL A 456 26.45 -22.02 -13.06
N LEU A 457 25.95 -22.86 -13.95
CA LEU A 457 25.32 -24.12 -13.64
C LEU A 457 26.28 -25.25 -14.06
N LYS A 458 26.71 -26.09 -13.12
CA LYS A 458 27.63 -27.22 -13.39
C LYS A 458 27.04 -28.55 -12.93
N LYS A 459 27.14 -29.58 -13.76
CA LYS A 459 26.70 -30.93 -13.45
C LYS A 459 27.49 -31.49 -12.26
N VAL A 460 26.79 -32.17 -11.36
CA VAL A 460 27.41 -32.81 -10.20
C VAL A 460 28.01 -34.14 -10.68
N VAL A 461 29.33 -34.23 -10.67
CA VAL A 461 30.02 -35.49 -10.94
C VAL A 461 29.85 -36.38 -9.71
N ALA A 462 29.22 -37.55 -9.88
CA ALA A 462 29.14 -38.52 -8.81
C ALA A 462 30.57 -38.91 -8.38
N ARG A 463 30.90 -38.75 -7.09
CA ARG A 463 32.10 -39.39 -6.55
C ARG A 463 31.94 -40.89 -6.81
N LYS A 464 32.78 -41.47 -7.66
CA LYS A 464 32.94 -42.93 -7.71
C LYS A 464 33.22 -43.36 -6.27
N LYS A 465 32.31 -44.12 -5.67
CA LYS A 465 32.60 -44.84 -4.43
C LYS A 465 33.81 -45.71 -4.78
N LYS A 466 34.96 -45.44 -4.13
CA LYS A 466 36.12 -46.31 -4.20
C LYS A 466 35.79 -47.62 -3.50
#